data_AF-A0AAW9JIC0-F1
#
_entry.id   AF-A0AAW9JIC0-F1
#
_cell.length_a   1.000
_cell.length_b   1.000
_cell.length_c   1.000
_cell.angle_alpha   90.00
_cell.angle_beta   90.00
_cell.angle_gamma   90.00
#
_symmetry.space_group_name_H-M   'P 1'
#
loop_
_entity.id
_entity.type
_entity.pdbx_description
1 polymer ?
#
loop_
_entity_poly.entity_id
_entity_poly.type
_entity_poly.pdbx_seq_one_letter_code
_entity_poly.pdbx_strand_id
1 'polypeptide(L)' 'MTIEKVKLIEKKIKEGKLSLNEARILLDLEPIEEEKYDQLFEKVHNES' A
#
# COMPACT_ATOMS: atom_id res chain seq x y z
N MET A 1 -6.10 -15.20 9.68
CA MET A 1 -6.50 -14.62 8.39
C MET A 1 -6.78 -15.75 7.40
N THR A 2 -7.90 -15.77 6.68
CA THR A 2 -8.23 -16.85 5.73
C THR A 2 -7.83 -16.45 4.30
N ILE A 3 -7.38 -17.42 3.51
CA ILE A 3 -6.96 -17.21 2.10
C ILE A 3 -8.07 -16.55 1.27
N GLU A 4 -9.33 -16.86 1.55
CA GLU A 4 -10.50 -16.28 0.88
C GLU A 4 -10.64 -14.77 1.13
N LYS A 5 -10.34 -14.31 2.36
CA LYS A 5 -10.37 -12.87 2.68
C LYS A 5 -9.28 -12.12 1.90
N VAL A 6 -8.08 -12.69 1.79
CA VAL A 6 -6.98 -12.10 1.02
C VAL A 6 -7.35 -11.95 -0.45
N LYS A 7 -7.87 -13.02 -1.07
CA LYS A 7 -8.31 -12.98 -2.48
C LYS A 7 -9.41 -11.95 -2.73
N LEU A 8 -10.35 -11.79 -1.78
CA LEU A 8 -11.40 -10.77 -1.89
C LEU A 8 -10.83 -9.36 -1.80
N ILE A 9 -9.89 -9.11 -0.88
CA ILE A 9 -9.20 -7.82 -0.74
C ILE A 9 -8.42 -7.50 -2.01
N GLU A 10 -7.63 -8.43 -2.53
CA GLU A 10 -6.90 -8.27 -3.80
C GLU A 10 -7.83 -7.91 -4.97
N LYS A 11 -8.98 -8.60 -5.07
CA LYS A 11 -9.98 -8.29 -6.10
C LYS A 11 -10.50 -6.86 -5.97
N LYS A 12 -10.82 -6.40 -4.75
CA LYS A 12 -11.32 -5.04 -4.53
C LYS A 12 -10.27 -3.95 -4.82
N ILE A 13 -9.00 -4.22 -4.55
CA ILE A 13 -7.89 -3.33 -4.95
C ILE A 13 -7.83 -3.22 -6.47
N LYS A 14 -7.87 -4.36 -7.19
CA LYS A 14 -7.85 -4.38 -8.66
C LYS A 14 -9.04 -3.66 -9.29
N GLU A 15 -10.21 -3.72 -8.64
CA GLU A 15 -11.41 -2.98 -9.05
C GLU A 15 -11.37 -1.49 -8.68
N GLY A 16 -10.32 -1.01 -8.00
CA GLY A 16 -10.21 0.36 -7.52
C GLY A 16 -11.20 0.72 -6.40
N LYS A 17 -11.84 -0.28 -5.79
CA LYS A 17 -12.82 -0.12 -4.70
C LYS A 17 -12.17 -0.08 -3.32
N LEU A 18 -10.87 -0.30 -3.26
CA LEU A 18 -10.11 -0.31 -2.02
C LEU A 18 -8.70 0.19 -2.30
N SER A 19 -8.24 1.15 -1.51
CA SER A 19 -6.86 1.61 -1.53
C SER A 19 -5.93 0.58 -0.88
N LEU A 20 -4.64 0.72 -1.17
CA LEU A 20 -3.61 -0.17 -0.61
C LEU A 20 -3.51 -0.04 0.92
N ASN A 21 -3.75 1.14 1.47
CA ASN A 21 -3.74 1.38 2.92
C ASN A 21 -4.98 0.82 3.61
N GLU A 22 -6.16 0.95 3.01
CA GLU A 22 -7.37 0.29 3.52
C GLU A 22 -7.22 -1.24 3.51
N ALA A 23 -6.59 -1.79 2.47
CA ALA A 23 -6.31 -3.23 2.41
C ALA A 23 -5.40 -3.68 3.53
N ARG A 24 -4.35 -2.91 3.82
CA ARG A 24 -3.40 -3.21 4.90
C ARG A 24 -4.08 -3.21 6.26
N ILE A 25 -4.93 -2.22 6.54
CA ILE A 25 -5.72 -2.17 7.78
C ILE A 25 -6.62 -3.40 7.91
N LEU A 26 -7.31 -3.81 6.83
CA LEU A 26 -8.15 -5.02 6.83
C LEU A 26 -7.36 -6.34 7.02
N LEU A 27 -6.05 -6.30 6.80
CA LEU A 27 -5.11 -7.39 7.03
C LEU A 27 -4.37 -7.25 8.37
N ASP A 28 -4.80 -6.32 9.23
CA ASP A 28 -4.16 -5.97 10.51
C ASP A 28 -2.69 -5.52 10.35
N LEU A 29 -2.39 -4.83 9.24
CA LEU A 29 -1.08 -4.25 8.92
C LEU A 29 -1.14 -2.72 9.02
N GLU A 30 -0.02 -2.10 9.40
CA GLU A 30 0.11 -0.64 9.42
C GLU A 30 0.01 -0.06 8.00
N PRO A 31 -0.65 1.09 7.79
CA PRO A 31 -0.67 1.76 6.49
C PRO A 31 0.74 2.15 6.05
N ILE A 32 0.93 2.33 4.75
CA ILE A 32 2.17 2.87 4.19
C ILE A 32 2.10 4.39 4.34
N GLU A 33 3.02 4.97 5.10
CA GLU A 33 3.21 6.41 5.21
C GLU A 33 3.86 6.95 3.93
N GLU A 34 3.25 7.98 3.33
CA GLU A 34 3.75 8.61 2.10
C GLU A 34 5.08 9.36 2.31
N GLU A 35 5.41 9.76 3.54
CA GLU A 35 6.59 10.57 3.88
C GLU A 35 7.95 9.94 3.55
N LYS A 36 8.01 8.65 3.21
CA LYS A 36 9.26 7.99 2.76
C LYS A 36 9.52 8.10 1.26
N TYR A 37 8.56 8.56 0.46
CA TYR A 37 8.77 8.74 -0.98
C TYR A 37 9.58 9.99 -1.31
N ASP A 38 9.36 11.10 -0.60
CA ASP A 38 10.05 12.36 -0.87
C ASP A 38 11.55 12.30 -0.52
N GLN A 39 11.91 11.62 0.57
CA GLN A 39 13.32 11.44 0.98
C GLN A 39 14.13 10.57 0.00
N LEU A 40 13.46 9.66 -0.73
CA LEU A 40 14.09 8.82 -1.76
C LEU A 40 14.22 9.59 -3.09
N PHE A 41 13.25 10.43 -3.44
CA PHE A 41 13.31 11.27 -4.64
C PHE A 41 14.42 12.33 -4.56
N GLU A 42 14.60 13.00 -3.41
CA GLU A 42 15.71 13.96 -3.24
C GLU A 42 17.08 13.28 -3.35
N LYS A 43 17.23 12.05 -2.83
CA LYS A 43 18.51 11.35 -2.86
C LYS A 43 18.91 10.90 -4.27
N VAL A 44 17.95 10.54 -5.12
CA VAL A 44 18.20 10.18 -6.52
C VAL A 44 18.45 11.41 -7.39
N HIS A 45 17.90 12.57 -7.05
CA HIS A 45 18.07 13.81 -7.83
C HIS A 45 19.21 14.73 -7.38
N ASN A 46 19.77 14.56 -6.17
CA ASN A 46 20.95 15.30 -5.69
C ASN A 46 22.30 14.60 -5.96
N GLU A 47 22.31 13.44 -6.61
CA GLU A 47 23.53 12.76 -7.09
C GLU A 47 23.77 12.93 -8.61
N SER A 48 23.21 13.99 -9.22
CA SER A 48 23.52 14.42 -10.60
C SER A 48 24.47 15.61 -10.66
#